data_AF-A0A9W5TVG6-F1
#
_entry.id   AF-A0A9W5TVG6-F1
#
_cell.length_a   1.000
_cell.length_b   1.000
_cell.length_c   1.000
_cell.angle_alpha   90.00
_cell.angle_beta   90.00
_cell.angle_gamma   90.00
#
_symmetry.space_group_name_H-M   'P 1'
#
loop_
_entity.id
_entity.type
_entity.pdbx_description
1 polymer ?
#
loop_
_entity_poly.entity_id
_entity_poly.type
_entity_poly.pdbx_seq_one_letter_code
_entity_poly.pdbx_strand_id
1 'polypeptide(L)'
;MNNRKQSYLKSLWQWGEDTKRALSASQEGISSYRIKELEAWQDKVKKGLSSMADLGEQELISLRDEGERMLSEMRAETNHGLERAVPYGKHRLPPLPYAYDALEPYINQEIMRLHHDEHHQSYVDGLNKAEKELYKAKQRRRII
;
A
#
# COMPACT_ATOMS: atom_id res chain seq x y z
N MET A 1 -33.25 1.57 0.86
CA MET A 1 -31.84 1.98 0.73
C MET A 1 -31.58 2.58 -0.65
N ASN A 2 -30.88 3.72 -0.75
CA ASN A 2 -30.54 4.35 -2.05
C ASN A 2 -29.60 3.46 -2.88
N ASN A 3 -29.81 3.36 -4.19
CA ASN A 3 -28.98 2.60 -5.16
C ASN A 3 -27.47 2.80 -4.97
N ARG A 4 -27.02 4.02 -4.62
CA ARG A 4 -25.59 4.29 -4.37
C ARG A 4 -25.04 3.53 -3.15
N LYS A 5 -25.79 3.52 -2.04
CA LYS A 5 -25.40 2.81 -0.80
C LYS A 5 -25.41 1.29 -1.01
N GLN A 6 -26.39 0.78 -1.75
CA GLN A 6 -26.43 -0.63 -2.13
C GLN A 6 -25.22 -1.03 -2.99
N SER A 7 -24.89 -0.24 -4.01
CA SER A 7 -23.70 -0.49 -4.84
C SER A 7 -22.43 -0.46 -4.00
N TYR A 8 -22.30 0.49 -3.07
CA TYR A 8 -21.14 0.58 -2.19
C TYR A 8 -20.98 -0.65 -1.29
N LEU A 9 -22.06 -1.11 -0.63
CA LEU A 9 -22.01 -2.31 0.20
C LEU A 9 -21.71 -3.58 -0.61
N LYS A 10 -22.21 -3.67 -1.85
CA LYS A 10 -21.84 -4.77 -2.77
C LYS A 10 -20.34 -4.75 -3.07
N SER A 11 -19.77 -3.57 -3.31
CA SER A 11 -18.32 -3.43 -3.52
C SER A 11 -17.52 -3.85 -2.29
N LEU A 12 -17.94 -3.46 -1.08
CA LEU A 12 -17.29 -3.89 0.16
C LEU A 12 -17.37 -5.41 0.35
N TRP A 13 -18.53 -6.00 0.08
CA TRP A 13 -18.70 -7.45 0.20
C TRP A 13 -17.80 -8.21 -0.78
N GLN A 14 -17.78 -7.76 -2.05
CA GLN A 14 -16.93 -8.35 -3.09
C GLN A 14 -15.44 -8.22 -2.75
N TRP A 15 -15.02 -7.05 -2.25
CA TRP A 15 -13.66 -6.85 -1.76
C TRP A 15 -13.28 -7.84 -0.64
N GLY A 16 -14.21 -8.15 0.26
CA GLY A 16 -14.00 -9.17 1.28
C GLY A 16 -13.79 -10.58 0.69
N GLU A 17 -14.56 -10.95 -0.34
CA GLU A 17 -14.41 -12.24 -1.03
C GLU A 17 -13.05 -12.33 -1.74
N ASP A 18 -12.66 -11.27 -2.44
CA ASP A 18 -11.39 -11.20 -3.15
C ASP A 18 -10.21 -11.28 -2.17
N THR A 19 -10.33 -10.62 -1.02
CA THR A 19 -9.32 -10.65 0.05
C THR A 19 -9.20 -12.05 0.65
N LYS A 20 -10.31 -12.71 1.02
CA LYS A 20 -10.27 -14.10 1.51
C LYS A 20 -9.62 -15.05 0.51
N ARG A 21 -9.93 -14.88 -0.79
CA ARG A 21 -9.35 -15.69 -1.86
C ARG A 21 -7.84 -15.49 -1.94
N ALA A 22 -7.38 -14.24 -1.88
CA ALA A 22 -5.95 -13.92 -1.90
C ALA A 22 -5.21 -14.51 -0.68
N LEU A 23 -5.79 -14.37 0.52
CA LEU A 23 -5.23 -14.91 1.77
C LEU A 23 -5.20 -16.44 1.78
N SER A 24 -6.21 -17.09 1.19
CA SER A 24 -6.26 -18.56 1.10
C SER A 24 -5.31 -19.11 0.03
N ALA A 25 -4.94 -18.30 -0.96
CA ALA A 25 -4.01 -18.67 -2.02
C ALA A 25 -2.54 -18.42 -1.67
N SER A 26 -2.25 -17.54 -0.70
CA SER A 26 -0.89 -17.31 -0.22
C SER A 26 -0.40 -18.46 0.66
N GLN A 27 0.79 -19.01 0.35
CA GLN A 27 1.46 -20.03 1.18
C GLN A 27 2.02 -19.47 2.51
N GLU A 28 2.02 -18.16 2.69
CA GLU A 28 2.44 -17.52 3.94
C GLU A 28 1.32 -17.62 4.98
N GLY A 29 1.63 -18.21 6.13
CA GLY A 29 0.69 -18.52 7.19
C GLY A 29 0.05 -17.30 7.83
N ILE A 30 -0.98 -16.75 7.18
CA ILE A 30 -1.89 -15.80 7.81
C ILE A 30 -2.63 -16.53 8.92
N SER A 31 -2.62 -15.93 10.12
CA SER A 31 -3.26 -16.51 11.29
C SER A 31 -4.73 -16.82 11.00
N SER A 32 -5.18 -18.04 11.31
CA SER A 32 -6.58 -18.48 11.17
C SER A 32 -7.57 -17.55 11.89
N TYR A 33 -7.07 -16.78 12.86
CA TYR A 33 -7.78 -15.70 13.53
C TYR A 33 -8.21 -14.56 12.58
N ARG A 34 -7.34 -14.13 11.66
CA ARG A 34 -7.63 -13.02 10.72
C ARG A 34 -8.69 -13.37 9.69
N ILE A 35 -8.70 -14.61 9.23
CA ILE A 35 -9.72 -15.08 8.30
C ILE A 35 -11.10 -15.05 8.98
N LYS A 36 -11.17 -15.47 10.26
CA LYS A 36 -12.41 -15.40 11.05
C LYS A 36 -12.88 -13.96 11.29
N GLU A 37 -11.96 -13.02 11.53
CA GLU A 37 -12.31 -11.60 11.64
C GLU A 37 -12.90 -11.04 10.33
N LEU A 38 -12.29 -11.39 9.19
CA LEU A 38 -12.77 -10.98 7.87
C LEU A 38 -14.16 -11.55 7.57
N GLU A 39 -14.40 -12.83 7.90
CA GLU A 39 -15.71 -13.46 7.75
C GLU A 39 -16.79 -12.78 8.62
N ALA A 40 -16.47 -12.50 9.89
CA ALA A 40 -17.39 -11.80 10.79
C ALA A 40 -17.72 -10.39 10.29
N TRP A 41 -16.76 -9.67 9.71
CA TRP A 41 -17.01 -8.38 9.08
C TRP A 41 -17.89 -8.51 7.82
N GLN A 42 -17.63 -9.49 6.96
CA GLN A 42 -18.47 -9.73 5.79
C GLN A 42 -19.92 -10.05 6.14
N ASP A 43 -20.16 -10.73 7.27
CA ASP A 43 -21.52 -10.96 7.78
C ASP A 43 -22.21 -9.66 8.16
N LYS A 44 -21.48 -8.66 8.72
CA LYS A 44 -22.04 -7.33 8.97
C LYS A 44 -22.40 -6.61 7.67
N VAL A 45 -21.53 -6.66 6.66
CA VAL A 45 -21.78 -6.08 5.33
C VAL A 45 -22.99 -6.75 4.66
N LYS A 46 -23.08 -8.09 4.75
CA LYS A 46 -24.18 -8.89 4.21
C LYS A 46 -25.50 -8.58 4.92
N LYS A 47 -25.50 -8.43 6.24
CA LYS A 47 -26.68 -7.96 7.00
C LYS A 47 -27.11 -6.57 6.54
N GLY A 48 -26.15 -5.66 6.30
CA GLY A 48 -26.41 -4.35 5.71
C GLY A 48 -27.12 -4.45 4.35
N LEU A 49 -26.64 -5.33 3.47
CA LEU A 49 -27.26 -5.61 2.16
C LEU A 49 -28.67 -6.21 2.27
N SER A 50 -28.87 -7.14 3.20
CA SER A 50 -30.14 -7.87 3.37
C SER A 50 -31.21 -7.11 4.13
N SER A 51 -30.83 -6.17 5.01
CA SER A 51 -31.78 -5.54 5.93
C SER A 51 -32.83 -4.66 5.24
N MET A 52 -32.66 -4.28 3.97
CA MET A 52 -33.43 -3.24 3.23
C MET A 52 -33.50 -1.86 3.93
N ALA A 53 -33.15 -1.78 5.21
CA ALA A 53 -32.98 -0.60 6.03
C ALA A 53 -31.88 0.27 5.41
N ASP A 54 -32.15 1.57 5.33
CA ASP A 54 -31.15 2.52 4.88
C ASP A 54 -30.14 2.70 6.02
N LEU A 55 -28.99 2.01 5.92
CA LEU A 55 -27.90 2.22 6.87
C LEU A 55 -27.56 3.71 6.94
N GLY A 56 -27.39 4.21 8.17
CA GLY A 56 -26.93 5.56 8.44
C GLY A 56 -25.53 5.78 7.88
N GLU A 57 -25.18 7.04 7.59
CA GLU A 57 -23.85 7.37 7.08
C GLU A 57 -22.73 6.97 8.05
N GLN A 58 -22.98 7.10 9.36
CA GLN A 58 -22.02 6.68 10.39
C GLN A 58 -21.80 5.16 10.42
N GLU A 59 -22.83 4.37 10.15
CA GLU A 59 -22.71 2.90 10.09
C GLU A 59 -21.91 2.47 8.85
N LEU A 60 -22.11 3.16 7.72
CA LEU A 60 -21.33 2.93 6.50
C LEU A 60 -19.85 3.30 6.68
N ILE A 61 -19.58 4.44 7.33
CA ILE A 61 -18.22 4.86 7.67
C ILE A 61 -17.56 3.84 8.60
N SER A 62 -18.28 3.37 9.63
CA SER A 62 -17.75 2.37 10.56
C SER A 62 -17.40 1.05 9.84
N LEU A 63 -18.25 0.58 8.92
CA LEU A 63 -17.97 -0.62 8.13
C LEU A 63 -16.73 -0.46 7.24
N ARG A 64 -16.55 0.71 6.63
CA ARG A 64 -15.35 1.03 5.84
C ARG A 64 -14.11 1.02 6.71
N ASP A 65 -14.12 1.76 7.82
CA ASP A 65 -12.97 1.95 8.68
C ASP A 65 -12.55 0.61 9.34
N GLU A 66 -13.52 -0.26 9.64
CA GLU A 66 -13.25 -1.63 10.08
C GLU A 66 -12.55 -2.47 9.00
N GLY A 67 -13.01 -2.37 7.74
CA GLY A 67 -12.37 -3.02 6.59
C GLY A 67 -10.93 -2.55 6.36
N GLU A 68 -10.70 -1.23 6.40
CA GLU A 68 -9.38 -0.63 6.25
C GLU A 68 -8.41 -1.02 7.37
N ARG A 69 -8.91 -1.09 8.61
CA ARG A 69 -8.12 -1.55 9.76
C ARG A 69 -7.66 -2.99 9.58
N MET A 70 -8.57 -3.90 9.23
CA MET A 70 -8.22 -5.31 8.99
C MET A 70 -7.17 -5.45 7.89
N LEU A 71 -7.30 -4.70 6.79
CA LEU A 71 -6.29 -4.69 5.71
C LEU A 71 -4.92 -4.21 6.20
N SER A 72 -4.88 -3.15 7.00
CA SER A 72 -3.64 -2.65 7.59
C SER A 72 -2.97 -3.68 8.49
N GLU A 73 -3.75 -4.39 9.28
CA GLU A 73 -3.27 -5.42 10.21
C GLU A 73 -2.79 -6.68 9.47
N MET A 74 -3.53 -7.13 8.47
CA MET A 74 -3.12 -8.25 7.60
C MET A 74 -1.81 -7.95 6.86
N ARG A 75 -1.65 -6.72 6.37
CA ARG A 75 -0.39 -6.26 5.77
C ARG A 75 0.74 -6.23 6.78
N ALA A 76 0.48 -5.90 8.04
CA ALA A 76 1.50 -5.94 9.08
C ALA A 76 1.94 -7.37 9.41
N GLU A 77 1.04 -8.36 9.32
CA GLU A 77 1.32 -9.77 9.63
C GLU A 77 1.98 -10.54 8.48
N THR A 78 1.63 -10.27 7.22
CA THR A 78 2.31 -10.83 6.04
C THR A 78 3.66 -10.16 5.74
N ASN A 79 4.04 -9.14 6.51
CA ASN A 79 5.35 -8.48 6.40
C ASN A 79 6.49 -9.28 7.07
N HIS A 80 6.62 -10.57 6.77
CA HIS A 80 7.93 -11.22 6.76
C HIS A 80 8.64 -11.10 5.40
N GLY A 81 7.99 -10.49 4.39
CA GLY A 81 8.54 -10.32 3.02
C GLY A 81 8.71 -8.89 2.50
N LEU A 82 8.43 -7.84 3.28
CA LEU A 82 8.93 -6.50 2.94
C LEU A 82 10.39 -6.39 3.36
N GLU A 83 11.30 -6.77 2.48
CA GLU A 83 12.59 -6.13 2.47
C GLU A 83 12.39 -4.62 2.25
N ARG A 84 12.33 -3.91 3.38
CA ARG A 84 12.77 -2.53 3.62
C ARG A 84 12.16 -1.49 2.69
N ALA A 85 10.96 -1.00 3.04
CA ALA A 85 10.61 0.37 2.69
C ALA A 85 11.75 1.29 3.16
N VAL A 86 12.43 1.95 2.23
CA VAL A 86 13.55 2.83 2.53
C VAL A 86 13.03 3.98 3.40
N PRO A 87 13.59 4.23 4.59
CA PRO A 87 13.12 5.33 5.44
C PRO A 87 13.23 6.67 4.70
N TYR A 88 12.34 7.62 5.02
CA TYR A 88 12.31 8.93 4.36
C TYR A 88 13.70 9.58 4.30
N GLY A 89 14.13 9.91 3.09
CA GLY A 89 15.42 10.56 2.87
C GLY A 89 16.65 9.66 3.04
N LYS A 90 16.48 8.34 2.90
CA LYS A 90 17.56 7.34 3.00
C LYS A 90 17.78 6.53 1.71
N HIS A 91 17.25 6.98 0.57
CA HIS A 91 17.56 6.38 -0.73
C HIS A 91 19.03 6.56 -1.07
N ARG A 92 19.61 5.58 -1.78
CA ARG A 92 21.01 5.60 -2.21
C ARG A 92 21.10 5.30 -3.71
N LEU A 93 22.07 5.91 -4.37
CA LEU A 93 22.41 5.60 -5.75
C LEU A 93 22.87 4.14 -5.83
N PRO A 94 22.17 3.26 -6.56
CA PRO A 94 22.63 1.89 -6.75
C PRO A 94 23.90 1.88 -7.60
N PRO A 95 24.89 1.02 -7.31
CA PRO A 95 26.06 0.89 -8.18
C PRO A 95 25.64 0.33 -9.54
N LEU A 96 26.36 0.70 -10.59
CA LEU A 96 26.20 0.06 -11.89
C LEU A 96 26.53 -1.45 -11.78
N PRO A 97 25.76 -2.33 -12.44
CA PRO A 97 26.05 -3.76 -12.47
C PRO A 97 27.18 -4.12 -13.46
N TYR A 98 27.78 -3.13 -14.12
CA TYR A 98 28.84 -3.26 -15.12
C TYR A 98 29.76 -2.03 -15.11
N ALA A 99 30.91 -2.14 -15.77
CA ALA A 99 31.85 -1.03 -15.95
C ALA A 99 31.29 0.06 -16.88
N TYR A 100 31.76 1.31 -16.74
CA TYR A 100 31.23 2.45 -17.49
C TYR A 100 31.36 2.32 -19.02
N ASP A 101 32.34 1.57 -19.50
CA ASP A 101 32.64 1.33 -20.92
C ASP A 101 31.97 0.06 -21.47
N ALA A 102 31.27 -0.71 -20.64
CA ALA A 102 30.71 -2.01 -21.03
C ALA A 102 29.66 -1.93 -22.16
N LEU A 103 29.16 -0.73 -22.47
CA LEU A 103 28.15 -0.48 -23.50
C LEU A 103 28.74 0.12 -24.79
N GLU A 104 30.06 0.24 -24.89
CA GLU A 104 30.71 0.67 -26.12
C GLU A 104 30.58 -0.38 -27.24
N PRO A 105 30.53 0.05 -28.52
CA PRO A 105 30.59 1.43 -29.02
C PRO A 105 29.23 2.16 -29.03
N TYR A 106 28.17 1.54 -28.50
CA TYR A 106 26.81 2.05 -28.60
C TYR A 106 26.55 3.22 -27.66
N ILE A 107 27.14 3.19 -26.46
CA ILE A 107 27.07 4.26 -25.47
C ILE A 107 28.48 4.52 -24.97
N ASN A 108 28.93 5.78 -25.10
CA ASN A 108 30.25 6.22 -24.69
C ASN A 108 30.41 6.19 -23.16
N GLN A 109 31.59 5.77 -22.69
CA GLN A 109 31.94 5.73 -21.26
C GLN A 109 31.69 7.07 -20.52
N GLU A 110 32.04 8.21 -21.13
CA GLU A 110 31.89 9.54 -20.54
C GLU A 110 30.41 9.88 -20.31
N ILE A 111 29.54 9.49 -21.25
CA ILE A 111 28.09 9.65 -21.10
C ILE A 111 27.59 8.80 -19.93
N MET A 112 28.08 7.57 -19.79
CA MET A 112 27.69 6.71 -18.67
C MET A 112 28.12 7.29 -17.32
N ARG A 113 29.30 7.91 -17.24
CA ARG A 113 29.76 8.62 -16.04
C ARG A 113 28.84 9.79 -15.69
N LEU A 114 28.60 10.69 -16.64
CA LEU A 114 27.73 11.84 -16.41
C LEU A 114 26.28 11.41 -16.09
N HIS A 115 25.76 10.37 -16.75
CA HIS A 115 24.41 9.89 -16.52
C HIS A 115 24.23 9.27 -15.12
N HIS A 116 25.17 8.43 -14.69
CA HIS A 116 25.06 7.75 -13.42
C HIS A 116 25.48 8.66 -12.25
N ASP A 117 26.67 9.25 -12.31
CA ASP A 117 27.29 9.92 -11.16
C ASP A 117 26.71 11.31 -10.91
N GLU A 118 26.24 11.99 -11.95
CA GLU A 118 25.66 13.33 -11.83
C GLU A 118 24.13 13.28 -11.92
N HIS A 119 23.58 12.80 -13.04
CA HIS A 119 22.13 12.88 -13.26
C HIS A 119 21.34 11.98 -12.30
N HIS A 120 21.65 10.69 -12.21
CA HIS A 120 20.94 9.79 -11.31
C HIS A 120 21.17 10.18 -9.83
N GLN A 121 22.40 10.55 -9.46
CA GLN A 121 22.69 11.06 -8.11
C GLN A 121 21.82 12.29 -7.76
N SER A 122 21.67 13.24 -8.68
CA SER A 122 20.84 14.43 -8.46
C SER A 122 19.36 14.08 -8.19
N TYR A 123 18.82 13.04 -8.85
CA TYR A 123 17.47 12.55 -8.59
C TYR A 123 17.34 11.92 -7.20
N VAL A 124 18.33 11.11 -6.79
CA VAL A 124 18.38 10.50 -5.45
C VAL A 124 18.39 11.59 -4.37
N ASP A 125 19.21 12.63 -4.55
CA ASP A 125 19.31 13.73 -3.59
C ASP A 125 18.03 14.58 -3.55
N GLY A 126 17.45 14.87 -4.71
CA GLY A 126 16.17 15.58 -4.84
C GLY A 126 15.02 14.85 -4.15
N LEU A 127 14.88 13.54 -4.41
CA LEU A 127 13.89 12.68 -3.75
C LEU A 127 14.08 12.69 -2.23
N ASN A 128 15.32 12.48 -1.77
CA ASN A 128 15.62 12.44 -0.35
C ASN A 128 15.28 13.75 0.36
N LYS A 129 15.50 14.90 -0.31
CA LYS A 129 15.11 16.22 0.20
C LYS A 129 13.59 16.35 0.28
N ALA A 130 12.88 16.00 -0.78
CA ALA A 130 11.42 16.09 -0.84
C ALA A 130 10.75 15.23 0.25
N GLU A 131 11.21 14.00 0.44
CA GLU A 131 10.69 13.09 1.47
C GLU A 131 10.90 13.62 2.89
N LYS A 132 12.05 14.22 3.18
CA LYS A 132 12.32 14.84 4.49
C LYS A 132 11.37 16.00 4.76
N GLU A 133 11.10 16.84 3.77
CA GLU A 133 10.15 17.96 3.91
C GLU A 133 8.71 17.46 4.04
N LEU A 134 8.33 16.45 3.27
CA LEU A 134 7.03 15.79 3.40
C LEU A 134 6.84 15.18 4.80
N TYR A 135 7.86 14.52 5.33
CA TYR A 135 7.83 13.97 6.68
C TYR A 135 7.63 15.07 7.73
N LYS A 136 8.40 16.17 7.66
CA LYS A 136 8.22 17.33 8.55
C LYS A 136 6.80 17.91 8.47
N ALA A 137 6.26 18.06 7.26
CA ALA A 137 4.91 18.57 7.05
C ALA A 137 3.83 17.65 7.66
N LYS A 138 3.97 16.33 7.50
CA LYS A 138 3.08 15.33 8.12
C LYS A 138 3.14 15.39 9.65
N GLN A 139 4.32 15.58 10.25
CA GLN A 139 4.45 15.70 11.71
C GLN A 139 3.79 16.98 12.23
N ARG A 140 3.94 18.11 11.53
CA ARG A 140 3.28 19.37 11.90
C ARG A 140 1.75 19.27 11.90
N ARG A 141 1.18 18.60 10.88
CA ARG A 141 -0.28 18.40 10.76
C ARG A 141 -0.88 17.52 11.86
N ARG A 142 -0.07 16.71 12.55
CA ARG A 142 -0.54 15.81 13.62
C ARG A 142 -0.61 16.46 15.00
N ILE A 143 -0.10 17.69 15.17
CA ILE A 143 0.02 18.39 16.46
C ILE A 143 -1.05 19.50 16.61
N ILE A 144 -1.90 19.70 15.59
CA ILE A 144 -3.01 20.67 15.57
C ILE A 144 -4.30 19.88 15.41
#